data_AF-A0A3B8QBM4-F1
#
_entry.id   AF-A0A3B8QBM4-F1
#
_cell.length_a   1.000
_cell.length_b   1.000
_cell.length_c   1.000
_cell.angle_alpha   90.00
_cell.angle_beta   90.00
_cell.angle_gamma   90.00
#
_symmetry.space_group_name_H-M   'P 1'
#
loop_
_entity.id
_entity.type
_entity.pdbx_description
1 polymer ?
#
loop_
_entity_poly.entity_id
_entity_poly.type
_entity_poly.pdbx_seq_one_letter_code
_entity_poly.pdbx_strand_id
1 'polypeptide(L)'
;SALNESAMEKAGIIKIGVPLLTAEPDGRIRSVLSARCEALEAPFTSVESDGEKTSIDVQEDHTAFDVSTSMWGDLRLQTPLVGEHQAVNGALAVALLERMPPRFLPDRDAVLDGVSRVHWPGRAQVEHLDGTTWVFDIAHNTAAATALASVLGRLELPRPIVVLTAVLGDKDWHEMLPPLFDKADHAVLTQAPSAPLARRWDPHEAAAKAGVGIAEIRTDFDDALDRARELAGSGTIVVSGSAHTVGDVLRGRGLELS
;
A
#
# COMPACT_ATOMS: atom_id res chain seq x y z
N SER A 1 22.83 0.81 -9.97
CA SER A 1 21.85 1.82 -9.51
C SER A 1 20.96 1.15 -8.46
N ALA A 2 20.40 1.91 -7.52
CA ALA A 2 19.49 1.38 -6.50
C ALA A 2 18.28 0.63 -7.11
N LEU A 3 17.80 1.09 -8.29
CA LEU A 3 16.78 0.41 -9.11
C LEU A 3 17.18 -1.02 -9.51
N ASN A 4 18.43 -1.23 -9.94
CA ASN A 4 18.91 -2.58 -10.29
C ASN A 4 19.05 -3.47 -9.06
N GLU A 5 19.41 -2.90 -7.91
CA GLU A 5 19.58 -3.65 -6.67
C GLU A 5 18.23 -4.20 -6.16
N SER A 6 17.19 -3.36 -6.15
CA SER A 6 15.82 -3.79 -5.84
C SER A 6 15.28 -4.81 -6.87
N ALA A 7 15.54 -4.59 -8.15
CA ALA A 7 15.15 -5.55 -9.20
C ALA A 7 15.84 -6.91 -9.03
N MET A 8 17.13 -6.92 -8.67
CA MET A 8 17.90 -8.14 -8.44
C MET A 8 17.48 -8.88 -7.17
N GLU A 9 17.12 -8.15 -6.10
CA GLU A 9 16.53 -8.74 -4.90
C GLU A 9 15.22 -9.46 -5.23
N LYS A 10 14.30 -8.78 -5.95
CA LYS A 10 13.06 -9.37 -6.47
C LYS A 10 13.35 -10.57 -7.39
N ALA A 11 14.38 -10.50 -8.22
CA ALA A 11 14.74 -11.58 -9.14
C ALA A 11 15.26 -12.84 -8.41
N GLY A 12 15.65 -12.74 -7.14
CA GLY A 12 16.14 -13.85 -6.33
C GLY A 12 15.10 -14.95 -6.04
N ILE A 13 13.80 -14.63 -6.14
CA ILE A 13 12.74 -15.64 -5.95
C ILE A 13 12.49 -16.48 -7.20
N ILE A 14 12.95 -16.06 -8.38
CA ILE A 14 12.74 -16.76 -9.65
C ILE A 14 13.47 -18.11 -9.60
N LYS A 15 12.76 -19.19 -9.94
CA LYS A 15 13.27 -20.57 -9.94
C LYS A 15 13.25 -21.15 -11.35
N ILE A 16 14.10 -22.16 -11.57
CA ILE A 16 14.23 -22.84 -12.87
C ILE A 16 12.88 -23.42 -13.28
N GLY A 17 12.41 -23.08 -14.48
CA GLY A 17 11.16 -23.57 -15.06
C GLY A 17 9.87 -23.12 -14.37
N VAL A 18 9.94 -22.30 -13.32
CA VAL A 18 8.76 -21.85 -12.56
C VAL A 18 8.27 -20.51 -13.12
N PRO A 19 6.99 -20.38 -13.54
CA PRO A 19 6.48 -19.13 -14.10
C PRO A 19 6.61 -17.94 -13.16
N LEU A 20 6.98 -16.79 -13.71
CA LEU A 20 6.91 -15.48 -13.07
C LEU A 20 5.82 -14.64 -13.72
N LEU A 21 4.92 -14.10 -12.90
CA LEU A 21 4.00 -13.04 -13.30
C LEU A 21 4.34 -11.77 -12.55
N THR A 22 4.21 -10.63 -13.21
CA THR A 22 4.42 -9.33 -12.59
C THR A 22 3.47 -8.28 -13.18
N ALA A 23 3.05 -7.33 -12.36
CA ALA A 23 2.37 -6.11 -12.79
C ALA A 23 3.27 -4.87 -12.63
N GLU A 24 4.60 -5.07 -12.62
CA GLU A 24 5.59 -4.02 -12.45
C GLU A 24 5.49 -2.97 -13.58
N PRO A 25 5.16 -1.70 -13.28
CA PRO A 25 4.98 -0.66 -14.30
C PRO A 25 6.30 -0.17 -14.90
N ASP A 26 7.44 -0.28 -14.18
CA ASP A 26 8.74 0.15 -14.72
C ASP A 26 9.32 -0.86 -15.72
N GLY A 27 9.36 -0.47 -17.00
CA GLY A 27 9.91 -1.28 -18.09
C GLY A 27 11.39 -1.67 -17.90
N ARG A 28 12.16 -0.89 -17.13
CA ARG A 28 13.56 -1.23 -16.80
C ARG A 28 13.61 -2.40 -15.82
N ILE A 29 12.75 -2.40 -14.79
CA ILE A 29 12.65 -3.51 -13.84
C ILE A 29 12.10 -4.76 -14.54
N ARG A 30 11.06 -4.61 -15.37
CA ARG A 30 10.54 -5.72 -16.19
C ARG A 30 11.63 -6.34 -17.06
N SER A 31 12.50 -5.54 -17.67
CA SER A 31 13.60 -6.04 -18.49
C SER A 31 14.59 -6.90 -17.69
N VAL A 32 14.93 -6.49 -16.47
CA VAL A 32 15.79 -7.28 -15.56
C VAL A 32 15.13 -8.60 -15.17
N LEU A 33 13.84 -8.57 -14.82
CA LEU A 33 13.07 -9.77 -14.46
C LEU A 33 12.95 -10.74 -15.65
N SER A 34 12.65 -10.22 -16.85
CA SER A 34 12.54 -11.01 -18.08
C SER A 34 13.86 -11.69 -18.43
N ALA A 35 14.98 -10.97 -18.39
CA ALA A 35 16.31 -11.53 -18.67
C ALA A 35 16.67 -12.65 -17.67
N ARG A 36 16.29 -12.48 -16.40
CA ARG A 36 16.49 -13.53 -15.39
C ARG A 36 15.62 -14.75 -15.64
N CYS A 37 14.37 -14.55 -16.05
CA CYS A 37 13.45 -15.64 -16.40
C CYS A 37 13.97 -16.44 -17.59
N GLU A 38 14.45 -15.76 -18.64
CA GLU A 38 15.07 -16.40 -19.80
C GLU A 38 16.27 -17.27 -19.40
N ALA A 39 17.17 -16.75 -18.56
CA ALA A 39 18.34 -17.48 -18.09
C ALA A 39 18.00 -18.72 -17.23
N LEU A 40 16.80 -18.77 -16.65
CA LEU A 40 16.31 -19.86 -15.81
C LEU A 40 15.22 -20.70 -16.49
N GLU A 41 14.99 -20.50 -17.80
CA GLU A 41 13.92 -21.17 -18.55
C GLU A 41 12.53 -21.02 -17.89
N ALA A 42 12.32 -19.92 -17.16
CA ALA A 42 11.08 -19.61 -16.48
C ALA A 42 10.14 -18.84 -17.42
N PRO A 43 8.88 -19.25 -17.60
CA PRO A 43 7.91 -18.46 -18.34
C PRO A 43 7.70 -17.08 -17.70
N PHE A 44 7.80 -16.02 -18.49
CA PHE A 44 7.59 -14.64 -18.03
C PHE A 44 6.26 -14.11 -18.57
N THR A 45 5.42 -13.55 -17.70
CA THR A 45 4.23 -12.79 -18.11
C THR A 45 4.21 -11.44 -17.40
N SER A 46 4.12 -10.36 -18.17
CA SER A 46 3.72 -9.06 -17.65
C SER A 46 2.20 -8.96 -17.73
N VAL A 47 1.54 -8.79 -16.58
CA VAL A 47 0.12 -8.46 -16.51
C VAL A 47 0.04 -6.95 -16.69
N GLU A 48 -0.27 -6.52 -17.91
CA GLU A 48 -0.62 -5.13 -18.15
C GLU A 48 -2.06 -4.93 -17.69
N SER A 49 -2.33 -3.87 -16.93
CA SER A 49 -3.68 -3.35 -16.86
C SER A 49 -3.97 -2.82 -18.26
N ASP A 50 -4.67 -3.59 -19.09
CA ASP A 50 -5.03 -3.20 -20.45
C ASP A 50 -5.64 -1.79 -20.42
N GLY A 51 -4.82 -0.80 -20.74
CA GLY A 51 -5.01 0.62 -20.40
C GLY A 51 -6.20 1.31 -21.08
N GLU A 52 -7.07 0.54 -21.73
CA GLU A 52 -8.24 1.04 -22.45
C GLU A 52 -9.53 0.24 -22.15
N LYS A 53 -9.49 -0.86 -21.39
CA LYS A 53 -10.67 -1.74 -21.18
C LYS A 53 -11.09 -2.00 -19.74
N THR A 54 -10.28 -1.68 -18.74
CA THR A 54 -10.65 -1.91 -17.34
C THR A 54 -11.29 -0.67 -16.74
N SER A 55 -12.60 -0.68 -16.54
CA SER A 55 -13.26 0.30 -15.67
C SER A 55 -12.78 0.05 -14.25
N ILE A 56 -12.10 1.03 -13.64
CA ILE A 56 -11.74 1.01 -12.22
C ILE A 56 -12.60 2.05 -11.52
N ASP A 57 -13.28 1.64 -10.46
CA ASP A 57 -14.09 2.49 -9.60
C ASP A 57 -13.57 2.36 -8.17
N VAL A 58 -13.12 3.48 -7.60
CA VAL A 58 -12.54 3.54 -6.25
C VAL A 58 -13.51 4.28 -5.35
N GLN A 59 -13.96 3.60 -4.32
CA GLN A 59 -14.85 4.10 -3.28
C GLN A 59 -14.15 4.05 -1.92
N GLU A 60 -14.75 4.66 -0.90
CA GLU A 60 -14.16 4.71 0.46
C GLU A 60 -14.06 3.34 1.14
N ASP A 61 -14.91 2.39 0.76
CA ASP A 61 -15.01 1.05 1.35
C ASP A 61 -14.61 -0.09 0.39
N HIS A 62 -14.38 0.20 -0.90
CA HIS A 62 -14.01 -0.82 -1.88
C HIS A 62 -13.36 -0.25 -3.15
N THR A 63 -12.77 -1.14 -3.94
CA THR A 63 -12.38 -0.89 -5.33
C THR A 63 -13.01 -1.96 -6.22
N ALA A 64 -13.77 -1.53 -7.23
CA ALA A 64 -14.37 -2.39 -8.24
C ALA A 64 -13.63 -2.26 -9.58
N PHE A 65 -13.37 -3.37 -10.25
CA PHE A 65 -12.59 -3.39 -11.48
C PHE A 65 -12.93 -4.56 -12.39
N ASP A 66 -12.79 -4.36 -13.70
CA ASP A 66 -13.00 -5.42 -14.68
C ASP A 66 -11.71 -6.22 -14.90
N VAL A 67 -11.83 -7.53 -15.14
CA VAL A 67 -10.75 -8.37 -15.64
C VAL A 67 -11.28 -9.33 -16.71
N SER A 68 -10.53 -9.47 -17.80
CA SER A 68 -10.79 -10.49 -18.81
C SER A 68 -9.93 -11.72 -18.51
N THR A 69 -10.57 -12.87 -18.35
CA THR A 69 -9.89 -14.13 -18.01
C THR A 69 -10.14 -15.17 -19.09
N SER A 70 -9.17 -16.04 -19.32
CA SER A 70 -9.30 -17.20 -20.22
C SER A 70 -10.18 -18.31 -19.63
N MET A 71 -10.22 -18.43 -18.30
CA MET A 71 -10.92 -19.52 -17.60
C MET A 71 -12.36 -19.17 -17.20
N TRP A 72 -12.63 -17.94 -16.79
CA TRP A 72 -13.91 -17.53 -16.19
C TRP A 72 -14.64 -16.44 -16.99
N GLY A 73 -14.12 -16.08 -18.18
CA GLY A 73 -14.63 -15.00 -19.02
C GLY A 73 -14.34 -13.62 -18.43
N ASP A 74 -15.15 -12.64 -18.82
CA ASP A 74 -15.09 -11.30 -18.26
C ASP A 74 -15.73 -11.27 -16.86
N LEU A 75 -15.00 -10.71 -15.89
CA LEU A 75 -15.42 -10.59 -14.50
C LEU A 75 -15.42 -9.12 -14.08
N ARG A 76 -16.47 -8.69 -13.38
CA ARG A 76 -16.44 -7.49 -12.52
C ARG A 76 -16.10 -7.95 -11.11
N LEU A 77 -14.90 -7.60 -10.66
CA LEU A 77 -14.42 -7.90 -9.31
C LEU A 77 -14.64 -6.70 -8.40
N GLN A 78 -14.82 -6.97 -7.11
CA GLN A 78 -14.87 -5.97 -6.06
C GLN A 78 -14.03 -6.45 -4.91
N THR A 79 -13.02 -5.68 -4.52
CA THR A 79 -12.20 -5.91 -3.32
C THR A 79 -12.53 -4.83 -2.29
N PRO A 80 -12.61 -5.12 -0.99
CA PRO A 80 -12.77 -4.10 0.04
C PRO A 80 -11.50 -3.28 0.26
N LEU A 81 -10.38 -3.61 -0.41
CA LEU A 81 -9.17 -2.80 -0.36
C LEU A 81 -9.32 -1.54 -1.22
N VAL A 82 -8.98 -0.38 -0.66
CA VAL A 82 -9.18 0.92 -1.31
C VAL A 82 -7.96 1.32 -2.14
N GLY A 83 -8.19 1.66 -3.41
CA GLY A 83 -7.21 2.28 -4.30
C GLY A 83 -6.97 1.55 -5.62
N GLU A 84 -6.65 2.29 -6.68
CA GLU A 84 -6.47 1.73 -8.03
C GLU A 84 -5.39 0.64 -8.10
N HIS A 85 -4.33 0.78 -7.31
CA HIS A 85 -3.27 -0.22 -7.20
C HIS A 85 -3.80 -1.57 -6.68
N GLN A 86 -4.92 -1.58 -5.94
CA GLN A 86 -5.58 -2.82 -5.51
C GLN A 86 -6.30 -3.52 -6.65
N ALA A 87 -6.80 -2.79 -7.65
CA ALA A 87 -7.30 -3.40 -8.88
C ALA A 87 -6.17 -4.12 -9.63
N VAL A 88 -4.97 -3.50 -9.71
CA VAL A 88 -3.78 -4.12 -10.29
C VAL A 88 -3.38 -5.38 -9.52
N ASN A 89 -3.34 -5.32 -8.19
CA ASN A 89 -3.04 -6.47 -7.35
C ASN A 89 -4.06 -7.60 -7.52
N GLY A 90 -5.35 -7.27 -7.57
CA GLY A 90 -6.43 -8.22 -7.78
C GLY A 90 -6.35 -8.88 -9.15
N ALA A 91 -6.12 -8.11 -10.21
CA ALA A 91 -5.92 -8.64 -11.56
C ALA A 91 -4.70 -9.57 -11.64
N LEU A 92 -3.58 -9.20 -11.01
CA LEU A 92 -2.39 -10.05 -10.92
C LEU A 92 -2.69 -11.35 -10.16
N ALA A 93 -3.45 -11.30 -9.06
CA ALA A 93 -3.85 -12.48 -8.30
C ALA A 93 -4.75 -13.42 -9.13
N VAL A 94 -5.70 -12.89 -9.88
CA VAL A 94 -6.56 -13.69 -10.77
C VAL A 94 -5.75 -14.31 -11.91
N ALA A 95 -4.84 -13.56 -12.53
CA ALA A 95 -3.93 -14.08 -13.56
C ALA A 95 -3.00 -15.18 -13.03
N LEU A 96 -2.58 -15.09 -11.75
CA LEU A 96 -1.83 -16.15 -11.07
C LEU A 96 -2.69 -17.40 -10.87
N LEU A 97 -3.95 -17.23 -10.45
CA LEU A 97 -4.87 -18.36 -10.26
C LEU A 97 -5.08 -19.13 -11.58
N GLU A 98 -5.22 -18.47 -12.73
CA GLU A 98 -5.38 -19.14 -14.03
C GLU A 98 -4.21 -20.07 -14.41
N ARG A 99 -3.02 -19.82 -13.85
CA ARG A 99 -1.82 -20.62 -14.11
C ARG A 99 -1.59 -21.70 -13.07
N MET A 100 -2.47 -21.82 -12.08
CA MET A 100 -2.40 -22.89 -11.09
C MET A 100 -2.81 -24.23 -11.71
N PRO A 101 -2.24 -25.36 -11.22
CA PRO A 101 -2.68 -26.69 -11.63
C PRO A 101 -4.20 -26.89 -11.45
N PRO A 102 -4.87 -27.70 -12.30
CA PRO A 102 -6.34 -27.87 -12.27
C PRO A 102 -6.95 -28.19 -10.90
N ARG A 103 -6.22 -28.94 -10.06
CA ARG A 103 -6.64 -29.29 -8.70
C ARG A 103 -6.76 -28.10 -7.73
N PHE A 104 -6.20 -26.95 -8.07
CA PHE A 104 -6.21 -25.72 -7.29
C PHE A 104 -7.02 -24.61 -7.96
N LEU A 105 -7.62 -24.87 -9.12
CA LEU A 105 -8.42 -23.88 -9.82
C LEU A 105 -9.79 -23.75 -9.13
N PRO A 106 -10.14 -22.56 -8.61
CA PRO A 106 -11.49 -22.30 -8.15
C PRO A 106 -12.47 -22.22 -9.32
N ASP A 107 -13.76 -22.42 -9.03
CA ASP A 107 -14.81 -22.01 -9.96
C ASP A 107 -14.96 -20.47 -9.98
N ARG A 108 -15.77 -19.98 -10.92
CA ARG A 108 -15.99 -18.55 -11.13
C ARG A 108 -16.53 -17.85 -9.87
N ASP A 109 -17.47 -18.48 -9.17
CA ASP A 109 -18.13 -17.88 -8.02
C ASP A 109 -17.16 -17.80 -6.84
N ALA A 110 -16.31 -18.81 -6.65
CA ALA A 110 -15.23 -18.80 -5.66
C ALA A 110 -14.18 -17.72 -5.93
N VAL A 111 -13.90 -17.34 -7.19
CA VAL A 111 -13.04 -16.18 -7.50
C VAL A 111 -13.70 -14.88 -7.05
N LEU A 112 -14.96 -14.65 -7.41
CA LEU A 112 -15.71 -13.45 -7.04
C LEU A 112 -15.81 -13.29 -5.51
N ASP A 113 -16.20 -14.36 -4.84
CA ASP A 113 -16.37 -14.46 -3.39
C ASP A 113 -15.03 -14.42 -2.63
N GLY A 114 -13.96 -14.94 -3.23
CA GLY A 114 -12.60 -14.84 -2.68
C GLY A 114 -12.09 -13.41 -2.66
N VAL A 115 -12.26 -12.67 -3.76
CA VAL A 115 -11.82 -11.27 -3.88
C VAL A 115 -12.65 -10.33 -3.00
N SER A 116 -13.96 -10.56 -2.90
CA SER A 116 -14.85 -9.70 -2.09
C SER A 116 -14.65 -9.82 -0.58
N ARG A 117 -14.03 -10.90 -0.10
CA ARG A 117 -13.77 -11.15 1.33
C ARG A 117 -12.32 -10.92 1.75
N VAL A 118 -11.51 -10.31 0.88
CA VAL A 118 -10.12 -9.98 1.24
C VAL A 118 -10.13 -9.11 2.50
N HIS A 119 -9.33 -9.48 3.48
CA HIS A 119 -9.16 -8.66 4.67
C HIS A 119 -7.67 -8.44 4.90
N TRP A 120 -7.23 -7.18 4.86
CA TRP A 120 -5.83 -6.81 5.00
C TRP A 120 -5.71 -5.50 5.80
N PRO A 121 -5.55 -5.60 7.13
CA PRO A 121 -5.38 -4.43 7.98
C PRO A 121 -4.21 -3.55 7.54
N GLY A 122 -4.39 -2.23 7.60
CA GLY A 122 -3.36 -1.26 7.22
C GLY A 122 -3.05 -1.22 5.72
N ARG A 123 -4.05 -1.42 4.86
CA ARG A 123 -3.98 -1.20 3.41
C ARG A 123 -5.04 -0.20 2.96
N ALA A 124 -4.70 1.08 3.05
CA ALA A 124 -5.61 2.21 2.90
C ALA A 124 -6.95 1.96 3.62
N GLN A 125 -6.89 1.36 4.81
CA GLN A 125 -8.05 0.96 5.59
C GLN A 125 -8.69 2.20 6.17
N VAL A 126 -9.92 2.49 5.77
CA VAL A 126 -10.69 3.65 6.25
C VAL A 126 -11.63 3.21 7.38
N GLU A 127 -11.58 3.91 8.51
CA GLU A 127 -12.41 3.64 9.69
C GLU A 127 -12.99 4.96 10.22
N HIS A 128 -14.25 4.95 10.66
CA HIS A 128 -14.86 6.11 11.31
C HIS A 128 -15.00 5.85 12.81
N LEU A 129 -14.16 6.51 13.61
CA LEU A 129 -14.03 6.25 15.04
C LEU A 129 -14.14 7.56 15.81
N ASP A 130 -15.03 7.60 16.79
CA ASP A 130 -15.23 8.75 17.69
C ASP A 130 -15.50 10.09 16.97
N GLY A 131 -16.09 10.04 15.76
CA GLY A 131 -16.36 11.23 14.93
C GLY A 131 -15.17 11.74 14.11
N THR A 132 -14.07 10.98 14.07
CA THR A 132 -12.89 11.23 13.23
C THR A 132 -12.76 10.12 12.19
N THR A 133 -12.37 10.48 10.95
CA THR A 133 -12.00 9.48 9.94
C THR A 133 -10.54 9.07 10.13
N TRP A 134 -10.25 7.78 10.14
CA TRP A 134 -8.90 7.22 10.25
C TRP A 134 -8.57 6.49 8.96
N VAL A 135 -7.38 6.74 8.42
CA VAL A 135 -6.84 6.01 7.26
C VAL A 135 -5.54 5.33 7.68
N PHE A 136 -5.53 4.01 7.68
CA PHE A 136 -4.37 3.20 8.07
C PHE A 136 -3.70 2.59 6.84
N ASP A 137 -2.41 2.89 6.64
CA ASP A 137 -1.66 2.28 5.54
C ASP A 137 -0.18 2.03 5.86
N ILE A 138 0.29 0.80 5.62
CA ILE A 138 1.66 0.33 5.91
C ILE A 138 2.66 0.74 4.79
N ALA A 139 2.45 1.87 4.11
CA ALA A 139 3.39 2.40 3.15
C ALA A 139 4.77 2.58 3.78
N HIS A 140 5.74 1.81 3.28
CA HIS A 140 7.11 1.73 3.81
C HIS A 140 8.17 1.91 2.71
N ASN A 141 7.75 2.37 1.53
CA ASN A 141 8.60 2.72 0.40
C ASN A 141 7.91 3.82 -0.44
N THR A 142 8.66 4.48 -1.33
CA THR A 142 8.18 5.61 -2.13
C THR A 142 6.97 5.25 -2.99
N ALA A 143 6.98 4.09 -3.65
CA ALA A 143 5.87 3.67 -4.50
C ALA A 143 4.57 3.48 -3.70
N ALA A 144 4.65 2.89 -2.51
CA ALA A 144 3.50 2.72 -1.62
C ALA A 144 3.00 4.06 -1.06
N ALA A 145 3.90 4.98 -0.70
CA ALA A 145 3.52 6.31 -0.23
C ALA A 145 2.83 7.13 -1.33
N THR A 146 3.32 7.05 -2.57
CA THR A 146 2.66 7.66 -3.74
C THR A 146 1.30 7.03 -4.02
N ALA A 147 1.17 5.71 -3.88
CA ALA A 147 -0.10 5.02 -4.03
C ALA A 147 -1.12 5.47 -2.97
N LEU A 148 -0.70 5.60 -1.71
CA LEU A 148 -1.51 6.14 -0.63
C LEU A 148 -1.91 7.60 -0.90
N ALA A 149 -0.97 8.45 -1.33
CA ALA A 149 -1.26 9.83 -1.70
C ALA A 149 -2.28 9.95 -2.83
N SER A 150 -2.25 9.02 -3.79
CA SER A 150 -3.27 8.92 -4.85
C SER A 150 -4.65 8.57 -4.27
N VAL A 151 -4.72 7.62 -3.33
CA VAL A 151 -5.97 7.30 -2.61
C VAL A 151 -6.51 8.52 -1.87
N LEU A 152 -5.68 9.19 -1.05
CA LEU A 152 -6.08 10.39 -0.31
C LEU A 152 -6.55 11.53 -1.22
N GLY A 153 -6.02 11.62 -2.45
CA GLY A 153 -6.43 12.61 -3.44
C GLY A 153 -7.74 12.30 -4.16
N ARG A 154 -8.23 11.06 -4.06
CA ARG A 154 -9.46 10.59 -4.72
C ARG A 154 -10.65 10.54 -3.78
N LEU A 155 -10.40 10.26 -2.51
CA LEU A 155 -11.45 10.19 -1.50
C LEU A 155 -11.88 11.60 -1.04
N GLU A 156 -13.17 11.78 -0.83
CA GLU A 156 -13.74 12.99 -0.22
C GLU A 156 -13.60 12.92 1.31
N LEU A 157 -12.36 13.11 1.81
CA LEU A 157 -12.05 13.00 3.22
C LEU A 157 -12.35 14.29 4.01
N PRO A 158 -12.93 14.20 5.23
CA PRO A 158 -13.11 15.35 6.11
C PRO A 158 -11.79 16.05 6.43
N ARG A 159 -11.78 17.37 6.32
CA ARG A 159 -10.62 18.22 6.66
C ARG A 159 -10.69 18.67 8.12
N PRO A 160 -9.55 18.95 8.78
CA PRO A 160 -8.19 18.81 8.26
C PRO A 160 -7.71 17.35 8.16
N ILE A 161 -6.79 17.08 7.23
CA ILE A 161 -6.07 15.81 7.12
C ILE A 161 -4.76 15.92 7.89
N VAL A 162 -4.58 15.06 8.90
CA VAL A 162 -3.39 15.01 9.75
C VAL A 162 -2.63 13.72 9.48
N VAL A 163 -1.38 13.79 9.05
CA VAL A 163 -0.52 12.62 8.86
C VAL A 163 0.26 12.33 10.15
N LEU A 164 -0.06 11.24 10.85
CA LEU A 164 0.76 10.69 11.92
C LEU A 164 1.71 9.65 11.32
N THR A 165 3.02 9.90 11.38
CA THR A 165 4.00 9.02 10.73
C THR A 165 5.24 8.76 11.57
N ALA A 166 5.69 7.51 11.49
CA ALA A 166 7.03 7.11 11.86
C ALA A 166 7.55 6.13 10.80
N VAL A 167 8.71 6.42 10.24
CA VAL A 167 9.36 5.60 9.21
C VAL A 167 10.54 4.86 9.83
N LEU A 168 10.93 3.71 9.29
CA LEU A 168 12.16 3.06 9.72
C LEU A 168 13.39 3.76 9.12
N GLY A 169 14.47 3.88 9.88
CA GLY A 169 15.67 4.64 9.51
C GLY A 169 16.43 4.07 8.30
N ASP A 170 16.18 2.81 7.93
CA ASP A 170 16.74 2.17 6.73
C ASP A 170 15.88 2.39 5.47
N LYS A 171 14.80 3.16 5.56
CA LYS A 171 13.93 3.49 4.41
C LYS A 171 14.25 4.87 3.85
N ASP A 172 13.89 5.06 2.59
CA ASP A 172 14.05 6.32 1.87
C ASP A 172 12.94 7.32 2.24
N TRP A 173 12.90 7.71 3.51
CA TRP A 173 11.89 8.62 4.03
C TRP A 173 11.89 9.98 3.34
N HIS A 174 13.01 10.39 2.73
CA HIS A 174 13.13 11.62 1.94
C HIS A 174 12.19 11.63 0.74
N GLU A 175 12.07 10.49 0.07
CA GLU A 175 11.20 10.32 -1.10
C GLU A 175 9.80 9.85 -0.69
N MET A 176 9.66 9.14 0.43
CA MET A 176 8.36 8.63 0.91
C MET A 176 7.43 9.73 1.44
N LEU A 177 7.95 10.69 2.19
CA LEU A 177 7.12 11.64 2.93
C LEU A 177 6.50 12.75 2.07
N PRO A 178 7.18 13.33 1.06
CA PRO A 178 6.63 14.45 0.29
C PRO A 178 5.25 14.16 -0.33
N PRO A 179 4.99 13.02 -0.99
CA PRO A 179 3.67 12.72 -1.54
C PRO A 179 2.55 12.71 -0.49
N LEU A 180 2.84 12.29 0.74
CA LEU A 180 1.87 12.26 1.83
C LEU A 180 1.62 13.66 2.39
N PHE A 181 2.69 14.43 2.58
CA PHE A 181 2.63 15.80 3.08
C PHE A 181 1.90 16.74 2.12
N ASP A 182 2.00 16.52 0.81
CA ASP A 182 1.25 17.27 -0.20
C ASP A 182 -0.28 17.09 -0.10
N LYS A 183 -0.74 16.05 0.62
CA LYS A 183 -2.18 15.80 0.86
C LYS A 183 -2.64 16.27 2.24
N ALA A 184 -1.71 16.58 3.14
CA ALA A 184 -1.96 16.85 4.54
C ALA A 184 -2.08 18.36 4.84
N ASP A 185 -2.90 18.70 5.81
CA ASP A 185 -2.94 20.04 6.42
C ASP A 185 -1.94 20.14 7.58
N HIS A 186 -1.72 19.01 8.29
CA HIS A 186 -0.75 18.88 9.37
C HIS A 186 -0.03 17.53 9.30
N ALA A 187 1.18 17.47 9.85
CA ALA A 187 1.91 16.22 10.06
C ALA A 187 2.46 16.15 11.49
N VAL A 188 2.37 14.98 12.11
CA VAL A 188 2.98 14.67 13.41
C VAL A 188 4.01 13.57 13.19
N LEU A 189 5.28 13.90 13.38
CA LEU A 189 6.40 12.97 13.25
C LEU A 189 6.76 12.41 14.62
N THR A 190 6.76 11.09 14.75
CA THR A 190 6.94 10.39 16.03
C THR A 190 7.92 9.22 15.94
N GLN A 191 8.10 8.48 17.04
CA GLN A 191 8.80 7.20 17.05
C GLN A 191 7.85 6.08 17.43
N ALA A 192 7.67 5.09 16.55
CA ALA A 192 6.86 3.92 16.86
C ALA A 192 7.53 3.10 17.98
N PRO A 193 6.84 2.82 19.10
CA PRO A 193 7.44 2.12 20.24
C PRO A 193 7.90 0.70 19.88
N SER A 194 7.17 0.01 19.00
CA SER A 194 7.53 -1.34 18.55
C SER A 194 8.67 -1.38 17.52
N ALA A 195 9.11 -0.22 16.98
CA ALA A 195 10.20 -0.20 16.01
C ALA A 195 11.54 -0.63 16.67
N PRO A 196 12.31 -1.54 16.05
CA PRO A 196 13.60 -1.97 16.58
C PRO A 196 14.53 -0.79 16.78
N LEU A 197 15.19 -0.70 17.94
CA LEU A 197 16.07 0.43 18.30
C LEU A 197 17.10 0.75 17.21
N ALA A 198 17.71 -0.28 16.61
CA ALA A 198 18.71 -0.13 15.55
C ALA A 198 18.16 0.40 14.21
N ARG A 199 16.84 0.47 14.05
CA ARG A 199 16.15 0.93 12.83
C ARG A 199 15.21 2.10 13.11
N ARG A 200 15.30 2.74 14.28
CA ARG A 200 14.54 3.97 14.55
C ARG A 200 15.12 5.09 13.71
N TRP A 201 14.26 5.81 13.01
CA TRP A 201 14.60 7.08 12.37
C TRP A 201 14.72 8.23 13.38
N ASP A 202 15.35 9.32 12.95
CA ASP A 202 15.31 10.60 13.63
C ASP A 202 14.24 11.50 12.99
N PRO A 203 13.10 11.76 13.67
CA PRO A 203 12.06 12.63 13.12
C PRO A 203 12.52 14.09 12.98
N HIS A 204 13.60 14.53 13.64
CA HIS A 204 14.15 15.87 13.46
C HIS A 204 14.82 16.04 12.09
N GLU A 205 15.51 15.01 11.59
CA GLU A 205 16.07 15.03 10.24
C GLU A 205 14.97 15.09 9.18
N ALA A 206 13.88 14.36 9.40
CA ALA A 206 12.73 14.38 8.51
C ALA A 206 11.97 15.71 8.53
N ALA A 207 11.77 16.31 9.71
CA ALA A 207 11.09 17.60 9.85
C ALA A 207 11.85 18.75 9.17
N ALA A 208 13.18 18.73 9.21
CA ALA A 208 14.01 19.74 8.55
C ALA A 208 13.91 19.69 7.02
N LYS A 209 13.40 18.58 6.46
CA LYS A 209 13.22 18.34 5.03
C LYS A 209 11.75 18.38 4.58
N ALA A 210 10.82 18.13 5.50
CA ALA A 210 9.41 18.42 5.30
C ALA A 210 9.25 19.93 5.02
N GLY A 211 8.55 20.31 3.96
CA GLY A 211 8.32 21.71 3.62
C GLY A 211 7.89 22.53 4.83
N VAL A 212 8.39 23.76 4.92
CA VAL A 212 8.24 24.63 6.10
C VAL A 212 6.75 24.81 6.46
N GLY A 213 6.36 24.39 7.66
CA GLY A 213 5.17 24.89 8.35
C GLY A 213 4.06 23.91 8.73
N ILE A 214 4.08 22.65 8.24
CA ILE A 214 3.00 21.69 8.57
C ILE A 214 3.40 20.57 9.55
N ALA A 215 4.71 20.32 9.74
CA ALA A 215 5.20 19.20 10.54
C ALA A 215 5.52 19.60 11.99
N GLU A 216 4.90 18.91 12.95
CA GLU A 216 5.23 18.94 14.37
C GLU A 216 5.96 17.65 14.76
N ILE A 217 6.99 17.76 15.61
CA ILE A 217 7.68 16.60 16.16
C ILE A 217 7.14 16.33 17.55
N ARG A 218 6.76 15.06 17.80
CA ARG A 218 6.43 14.51 19.12
C ARG A 218 7.02 13.11 19.20
N THR A 219 8.19 12.98 19.85
CA THR A 219 8.92 11.71 19.89
C THR A 219 8.25 10.66 20.75
N ASP A 220 7.54 11.08 21.81
CA ASP A 220 6.66 10.19 22.56
C ASP A 220 5.42 9.85 21.70
N PHE A 221 5.11 8.56 21.62
CA PHE A 221 4.10 8.06 20.70
C PHE A 221 2.68 8.39 21.15
N ASP A 222 2.41 8.35 22.45
CA ASP A 222 1.09 8.63 23.00
C ASP A 222 0.79 10.13 22.89
N ASP A 223 1.76 10.99 23.20
CA ASP A 223 1.67 12.44 22.98
C ASP A 223 1.48 12.78 21.49
N ALA A 224 2.18 12.09 20.58
CA ALA A 224 1.99 12.27 19.15
C ALA A 224 0.57 11.88 18.68
N LEU A 225 0.03 10.79 19.20
CA LEU A 225 -1.31 10.32 18.87
C LEU A 225 -2.38 11.29 19.38
N ASP A 226 -2.24 11.77 20.62
CA ASP A 226 -3.15 12.76 21.19
C ASP A 226 -3.06 14.07 20.43
N ARG A 227 -1.86 14.52 20.06
CA ARG A 227 -1.67 15.70 19.23
C ARG A 227 -2.31 15.56 17.85
N ALA A 228 -2.19 14.39 17.22
CA ALA A 228 -2.83 14.14 15.93
C ALA A 228 -4.36 14.20 16.02
N ARG A 229 -4.95 13.70 17.12
CA ARG A 229 -6.39 13.79 17.41
C ARG A 229 -6.84 15.23 17.63
N GLU A 230 -6.09 16.01 18.41
CA GLU A 230 -6.39 17.43 18.62
C GLU A 230 -6.40 18.22 17.30
N LEU A 231 -5.38 18.00 16.46
CA LEU A 231 -5.26 18.66 15.16
C LEU A 231 -6.38 18.24 14.20
N ALA A 232 -6.77 16.97 14.21
CA ALA A 232 -7.81 16.46 13.32
C ALA A 232 -9.21 16.93 13.76
N GLY A 233 -9.52 16.90 15.06
CA GLY A 233 -10.89 17.10 15.53
C GLY A 233 -11.85 16.10 14.86
N SER A 234 -12.83 16.61 14.11
CA SER A 234 -13.75 15.80 13.28
C SER A 234 -13.26 15.59 11.84
N GLY A 235 -11.99 15.88 11.57
CA GLY A 235 -11.32 15.68 10.29
C GLY A 235 -10.83 14.25 10.10
N THR A 236 -9.65 14.12 9.50
CA THR A 236 -9.05 12.84 9.14
C THR A 236 -7.65 12.67 9.73
N ILE A 237 -7.35 11.48 10.25
CA ILE A 237 -6.00 11.08 10.68
C ILE A 237 -5.50 9.97 9.77
N VAL A 238 -4.39 10.22 9.07
CA VAL A 238 -3.70 9.23 8.26
C VAL A 238 -2.53 8.68 9.07
N VAL A 239 -2.56 7.39 9.40
CA VAL A 239 -1.47 6.70 10.10
C VAL A 239 -0.67 5.89 9.09
N SER A 240 0.61 6.23 8.91
CA SER A 240 1.46 5.56 7.91
C SER A 240 2.96 5.57 8.27
N GLY A 241 3.79 5.16 7.30
CA GLY A 241 5.26 5.18 7.36
C GLY A 241 5.91 3.83 7.68
N SER A 242 5.25 2.99 8.49
CA SER A 242 5.74 1.63 8.76
C SER A 242 4.66 0.71 9.33
N ALA A 243 4.91 -0.59 9.26
CA ALA A 243 4.08 -1.61 9.92
C ALA A 243 4.02 -1.42 11.45
N HIS A 244 5.11 -0.89 12.04
CA HIS A 244 5.20 -0.63 13.47
C HIS A 244 4.25 0.51 13.86
N THR A 245 4.30 1.63 13.15
CA THR A 245 3.45 2.79 13.40
C THR A 245 1.97 2.44 13.30
N VAL A 246 1.58 1.78 12.21
CA VAL A 246 0.19 1.38 11.98
C VAL A 246 -0.24 0.33 12.99
N GLY A 247 0.57 -0.70 13.21
CA GLY A 247 0.26 -1.77 14.17
C GLY A 247 0.14 -1.27 15.60
N ASP A 248 0.98 -0.32 16.03
CA ASP A 248 0.92 0.25 17.38
C ASP A 248 -0.39 1.01 17.60
N VAL A 249 -0.89 1.76 16.60
CA VAL A 249 -2.22 2.39 16.69
C VAL A 249 -3.34 1.36 16.62
N LEU A 250 -3.29 0.40 15.69
CA LEU A 250 -4.34 -0.62 15.57
C LEU A 250 -4.48 -1.44 16.86
N ARG A 251 -3.38 -1.83 17.51
CA ARG A 251 -3.40 -2.51 18.83
C ARG A 251 -4.03 -1.66 19.91
N GLY A 252 -3.57 -0.41 20.02
CA GLY A 252 -4.07 0.53 21.03
C GLY A 252 -5.58 0.77 20.90
N ARG A 253 -6.14 0.60 19.70
CA ARG A 253 -7.57 0.77 19.42
C ARG A 253 -8.37 -0.53 19.34
N GLY A 254 -7.76 -1.69 19.53
CA GLY A 254 -8.44 -2.99 19.43
C GLY A 254 -8.94 -3.31 18.01
N LEU A 255 -8.29 -2.75 16.99
CA LEU A 255 -8.62 -2.95 15.57
C LEU A 255 -7.75 -4.04 14.92
N GLU A 256 -6.80 -4.61 15.65
CA GLU A 256 -6.13 -5.84 15.23
C GLU A 256 -7.09 -7.04 15.39
N LEU A 257 -7.09 -7.95 14.43
CA LEU A 257 -7.78 -9.23 14.57
C LEU A 257 -6.99 -10.17 15.49
N SER A 258 -7.74 -10.89 16.32
CA SER A 258 -7.36 -12.08 17.08
C SER A 258 -6.64 -13.14 16.26
#